data_AF-A0A1V5FV95-F1
#
_entry.id   AF-A0A1V5FV95-F1
#
_cell.length_a   1.000
_cell.length_b   1.000
_cell.length_c   1.000
_cell.angle_alpha   90.00
_cell.angle_beta   90.00
_cell.angle_gamma   90.00
#
_symmetry.space_group_name_H-M   'P 1'
#
loop_
_entity.id
_entity.type
_entity.pdbx_description
1 polymer ?
#
loop_
_entity_poly.entity_id
_entity_poly.type
_entity_poly.pdbx_seq_one_letter_code
_entity_poly.pdbx_strand_id
1 'polypeptide(L)'
;MLSRNGPKHMPLITIIGRGHSGTRAISHTLTESGVFMGEPLNVSGDLVPGQAMYEACRIISRHVEWKGGLEWDFSRLHSIEIDPDFERLIGQYLKSVMDSPAERKGWKIPETTLAYPWIVRMFPDIHYVFWIRNPRDCIMGKHLTDDLARFGIEYPATENERLRRAISWKYQYDLVQATPRPRRFIEARLEDFVLDQERTLKRLEEFLGFPLARIAVKPEAIGRYKSDEEVNYFDFFEPAMKAYGYEIP
;
A
#
# COMPACT_ATOMS: atom_id res chain seq x y z
N MET A 1 9.94 -42.59 15.22
CA MET A 1 10.41 -41.24 14.84
C MET A 1 9.23 -40.43 14.36
N LEU A 2 8.60 -39.68 15.27
CA LEU A 2 7.50 -38.78 14.94
C LEU A 2 8.11 -37.49 14.38
N SER A 3 7.85 -37.23 13.11
CA SER A 3 8.23 -36.01 12.41
C SER A 3 7.65 -34.79 13.14
N ARG A 4 8.53 -33.98 13.73
CA ARG A 4 8.21 -32.65 14.25
C ARG A 4 7.98 -31.69 13.08
N ASN A 5 6.83 -31.80 12.42
CA ASN A 5 6.33 -30.68 11.63
C ASN A 5 5.66 -29.73 12.63
N GLY A 6 6.43 -28.75 13.12
CA GLY A 6 5.84 -27.55 13.70
C GLY A 6 4.87 -26.91 12.69
N PRO A 7 3.92 -26.06 13.14
CA PRO A 7 2.96 -25.43 12.24
C PRO A 7 3.73 -24.75 11.10
N LYS A 8 3.44 -25.16 9.85
CA LYS A 8 3.92 -24.45 8.66
C LYS A 8 3.58 -22.98 8.86
N HIS A 9 4.57 -22.11 8.76
CA HIS A 9 4.35 -20.68 8.86
C HIS A 9 3.34 -20.26 7.77
N MET A 10 2.10 -19.96 8.18
CA MET A 10 1.05 -19.52 7.27
C MET A 10 1.37 -18.08 6.81
N PRO A 11 1.61 -17.81 5.52
CA PRO A 11 1.91 -16.47 5.08
C PRO A 11 0.65 -15.61 5.17
N LEU A 12 0.64 -14.68 6.12
CA LEU A 12 -0.23 -13.51 6.07
C LEU A 12 0.45 -12.47 5.17
N ILE A 13 -0.31 -11.85 4.27
CA ILE A 13 0.20 -10.94 3.23
C ILE A 13 -0.61 -9.64 3.28
N THR A 14 0.06 -8.50 3.18
CA THR A 14 -0.62 -7.23 2.92
C THR A 14 0.02 -6.49 1.76
N ILE A 15 -0.83 -5.80 0.99
CA ILE A 15 -0.41 -4.92 -0.09
C ILE A 15 -0.57 -3.48 0.39
N ILE A 16 0.53 -2.76 0.44
CA ILE A 16 0.55 -1.32 0.70
C ILE A 16 0.92 -0.57 -0.59
N GLY A 17 0.53 0.69 -0.66
CA GLY A 17 0.71 1.54 -1.83
C GLY A 17 -0.47 2.50 -1.98
N ARG A 18 -0.17 3.69 -2.50
CA ARG A 18 -1.19 4.73 -2.74
C ARG A 18 -2.24 4.23 -3.74
N GLY A 19 -3.50 4.63 -3.60
CA GLY A 19 -4.55 4.40 -4.61
C GLY A 19 -4.11 4.76 -6.05
N HIS A 20 -4.68 4.15 -7.08
CA HIS A 20 -4.22 4.28 -8.49
C HIS A 20 -2.78 3.83 -8.81
N SER A 21 -2.02 3.31 -7.85
CA SER A 21 -0.73 2.66 -8.14
C SER A 21 -0.90 1.30 -8.86
N GLY A 22 -2.13 0.86 -9.14
CA GLY A 22 -2.39 -0.41 -9.80
C GLY A 22 -2.38 -1.63 -8.86
N THR A 23 -2.56 -1.41 -7.56
CA THR A 23 -2.61 -2.46 -6.52
C THR A 23 -3.67 -3.55 -6.76
N ARG A 24 -4.64 -3.31 -7.65
CA ARG A 24 -5.59 -4.32 -8.13
C ARG A 24 -4.87 -5.50 -8.79
N ALA A 25 -3.83 -5.25 -9.59
CA ALA A 25 -3.11 -6.29 -10.33
C ALA A 25 -2.54 -7.35 -9.37
N ILE A 26 -1.84 -6.92 -8.32
CA ILE A 26 -1.29 -7.84 -7.33
C ILE A 26 -2.38 -8.47 -6.45
N SER A 27 -3.45 -7.75 -6.10
CA SER A 27 -4.57 -8.35 -5.34
C SER A 27 -5.24 -9.49 -6.12
N HIS A 28 -5.54 -9.29 -7.41
CA HIS A 28 -6.12 -10.32 -8.28
C HIS A 28 -5.15 -11.49 -8.50
N THR A 29 -3.86 -11.19 -8.70
CA THR A 29 -2.81 -12.22 -8.79
C THR A 29 -2.81 -13.12 -7.54
N LEU A 30 -2.83 -12.54 -6.34
CA LEU A 30 -2.86 -13.32 -5.09
C LEU A 30 -4.14 -14.15 -4.95
N THR A 31 -5.31 -13.58 -5.26
CA THR A 31 -6.59 -14.31 -5.24
C THR A 31 -6.57 -15.50 -6.19
N GLU A 32 -6.15 -15.32 -7.44
CA GLU A 32 -6.03 -16.40 -8.43
C GLU A 32 -4.95 -17.44 -8.05
N SER A 33 -3.99 -17.05 -7.20
CA SER A 33 -2.97 -17.95 -6.62
C SER A 33 -3.46 -18.71 -5.38
N GLY A 34 -4.74 -18.59 -5.02
CA GLY A 34 -5.35 -19.27 -3.89
C GLY A 34 -5.14 -18.59 -2.53
N VAL A 35 -4.79 -17.30 -2.50
CA VAL A 35 -4.74 -16.51 -1.26
C VAL A 35 -6.13 -16.01 -0.92
N PHE A 36 -6.60 -16.30 0.30
CA PHE A 36 -7.85 -15.72 0.81
C PHE A 36 -7.63 -14.25 1.21
N MET A 37 -8.09 -13.32 0.37
CA MET A 37 -7.87 -11.87 0.54
C MET A 37 -8.89 -11.19 1.48
N GLY A 38 -9.71 -11.97 2.18
CA GLY A 38 -10.82 -11.49 3.01
C GLY A 38 -12.16 -11.50 2.27
N GLU A 39 -13.23 -11.23 3.01
CA GLU A 39 -14.60 -11.18 2.49
C GLU A 39 -15.42 -10.12 3.25
N PRO A 40 -16.26 -9.30 2.57
CA PRO A 40 -16.38 -9.17 1.11
C PRO A 40 -15.25 -8.35 0.44
N LEU A 41 -15.06 -8.58 -0.86
CA LEU A 41 -14.15 -7.79 -1.70
C LEU A 41 -14.93 -6.94 -2.72
N ASN A 42 -14.44 -5.73 -3.00
CA ASN A 42 -14.93 -4.94 -4.14
C ASN A 42 -14.23 -5.35 -5.46
N VAL A 43 -14.62 -4.75 -6.59
CA VAL A 43 -14.03 -5.05 -7.91
C VAL A 43 -12.53 -4.75 -8.02
N SER A 44 -12.00 -3.90 -7.14
CA SER A 44 -10.59 -3.56 -7.05
C SER A 44 -9.78 -4.52 -6.18
N GLY A 45 -10.43 -5.56 -5.64
CA GLY A 45 -9.84 -6.49 -4.69
C GLY A 45 -9.54 -5.84 -3.34
N ASP A 46 -10.26 -4.77 -2.98
CA ASP A 46 -10.17 -4.19 -1.64
C ASP A 46 -11.09 -4.94 -0.68
N LEU A 47 -10.58 -5.23 0.51
CA LEU A 47 -11.39 -5.73 1.62
C LEU A 47 -12.30 -4.61 2.15
N VAL A 48 -13.60 -4.85 2.11
CA VAL A 48 -14.66 -3.90 2.48
C VAL A 48 -15.65 -4.55 3.44
N PRO A 49 -16.40 -3.80 4.27
CA PRO A 49 -16.39 -2.34 4.45
C PRO A 49 -15.07 -1.80 5.02
N GLY A 50 -14.58 -0.68 4.47
CA GLY A 50 -13.31 -0.05 4.87
C GLY A 50 -13.39 0.87 6.09
N GLN A 51 -14.59 1.12 6.63
CA GLN A 51 -14.85 2.16 7.63
C GLN A 51 -13.95 2.03 8.87
N ALA A 52 -13.78 0.81 9.40
CA ALA A 52 -12.92 0.60 10.57
C ALA A 52 -11.44 0.94 10.28
N MET A 53 -10.93 0.62 9.07
CA MET A 53 -9.60 1.05 8.62
C MET A 53 -9.52 2.59 8.51
N TYR A 54 -10.57 3.24 8.00
CA TYR A 54 -10.58 4.70 7.85
C TYR A 54 -10.55 5.42 9.21
N GLU A 55 -11.32 4.94 10.19
CA GLU A 55 -11.26 5.47 11.56
C GLU A 55 -9.89 5.20 12.19
N ALA A 56 -9.30 4.03 11.98
CA ALA A 56 -7.95 3.72 12.46
C ALA A 56 -6.92 4.70 11.88
N CYS A 57 -7.02 5.03 10.59
CA CYS A 57 -6.18 6.05 9.94
C CYS A 57 -6.33 7.44 10.59
N ARG A 58 -7.53 7.81 11.07
CA ARG A 58 -7.76 9.07 11.80
C ARG A 58 -7.22 9.08 13.23
N ILE A 59 -7.00 7.92 13.83
CA ILE A 59 -6.39 7.82 15.16
C ILE A 59 -4.89 8.02 15.02
N ILE A 60 -4.24 7.22 14.16
CA ILE A 60 -2.78 7.29 13.98
C ILE A 60 -2.31 8.67 13.49
N SER A 61 -3.11 9.35 12.66
CA SER A 61 -2.75 10.68 12.13
C SER A 61 -2.60 11.75 13.21
N ARG A 62 -3.27 11.62 14.36
CA ARG A 62 -3.15 12.55 15.50
C ARG A 62 -1.75 12.57 16.12
N HIS A 63 -0.94 11.56 15.79
CA HIS A 63 0.43 11.41 16.27
C HIS A 63 1.48 11.79 15.21
N VAL A 64 1.04 12.26 14.05
CA VAL A 64 1.91 12.84 13.01
C VAL A 64 2.00 14.34 13.26
N GLU A 65 3.22 14.85 13.38
CA GLU A 65 3.43 16.28 13.53
C GLU A 65 3.69 16.91 12.16
N TRP A 66 2.85 17.87 11.74
CA TRP A 66 3.11 18.66 10.55
C TRP A 66 4.13 19.75 10.86
N LYS A 67 5.25 19.77 10.14
CA LYS A 67 6.32 20.76 10.32
C LYS A 67 6.11 22.02 9.47
N GLY A 68 5.03 22.07 8.68
CA GLY A 68 4.78 23.10 7.67
C GLY A 68 5.19 22.64 6.28
N GLY A 69 4.68 23.31 5.24
CA GLY A 69 4.96 22.94 3.86
C GLY A 69 4.62 21.47 3.58
N LEU A 70 5.54 20.74 2.94
CA LEU A 70 5.38 19.32 2.60
C LEU A 70 6.25 18.42 3.51
N GLU A 71 6.39 18.78 4.77
CA GLU A 71 7.21 18.08 5.75
C GLU A 71 6.39 17.62 6.96
N TRP A 72 6.57 16.34 7.33
CA TRP A 72 5.91 15.69 8.45
C TRP A 72 6.93 14.90 9.26
N ASP A 73 6.74 14.84 10.57
CA ASP A 73 7.53 14.02 11.46
C ASP A 73 6.72 12.80 11.90
N PHE A 74 7.23 11.63 11.50
CA PHE A 74 6.64 10.32 11.79
C PHE A 74 7.31 9.60 12.98
N SER A 75 8.35 10.19 13.58
CA SER A 75 9.20 9.53 14.58
C SER A 75 8.40 8.98 15.76
N ARG A 76 7.38 9.73 16.22
CA ARG A 76 6.50 9.31 17.32
C ARG A 76 5.75 8.03 17.01
N LEU A 77 5.40 7.75 15.76
CA LEU A 77 4.65 6.55 15.38
C LEU A 77 5.43 5.26 15.66
N HIS A 78 6.76 5.34 15.75
CA HIS A 78 7.64 4.19 15.93
C HIS A 78 7.89 3.84 17.41
N SER A 79 7.65 4.77 18.34
CA SER A 79 7.97 4.61 19.76
C SER A 79 6.78 4.73 20.70
N ILE A 80 5.74 5.48 20.32
CA ILE A 80 4.55 5.64 21.17
C ILE A 80 3.80 4.32 21.34
N GLU A 81 3.12 4.11 22.46
CA GLU A 81 2.17 3.01 22.60
C GLU A 81 1.08 3.11 21.53
N ILE A 82 0.69 1.96 20.95
CA ILE A 82 -0.38 1.92 19.95
C ILE A 82 -1.70 2.16 20.68
N ASP A 83 -2.51 3.07 20.16
CA ASP A 83 -3.82 3.38 20.74
C ASP A 83 -4.72 2.11 20.75
N PRO A 84 -5.30 1.71 21.90
CA PRO A 84 -6.16 0.52 21.97
C PRO A 84 -7.37 0.57 21.03
N ASP A 85 -7.91 1.76 20.73
CA ASP A 85 -8.99 1.90 19.76
C ASP A 85 -8.52 1.62 18.33
N PHE A 86 -7.27 1.97 18.01
CA PHE A 86 -6.67 1.57 16.74
C PHE A 86 -6.58 0.05 16.62
N GLU A 87 -6.04 -0.63 17.64
CA GLU A 87 -5.92 -2.10 17.63
C GLU A 87 -7.30 -2.76 17.48
N ARG A 88 -8.30 -2.28 18.22
CA ARG A 88 -9.68 -2.75 18.14
C ARG A 88 -10.26 -2.57 16.74
N LEU A 89 -10.07 -1.40 16.12
CA LEU A 89 -10.58 -1.12 14.77
C LEU A 89 -9.89 -1.96 13.69
N ILE A 90 -8.58 -2.16 13.80
CA ILE A 90 -7.84 -3.05 12.89
C ILE A 90 -8.29 -4.51 13.07
N GLY A 91 -8.50 -4.97 14.32
CA GLY A 91 -9.04 -6.29 14.60
C GLY A 91 -10.45 -6.49 14.03
N GLN A 92 -11.32 -5.48 14.12
CA GLN A 92 -12.64 -5.48 13.49
C GLN A 92 -12.56 -5.54 11.97
N TYR A 93 -11.69 -4.72 11.36
CA TYR A 93 -11.50 -4.68 9.91
C TYR A 93 -10.98 -6.01 9.34
N LEU A 94 -9.98 -6.61 10.01
CA LEU A 94 -9.33 -7.84 9.55
C LEU A 94 -10.03 -9.12 10.00
N LYS A 95 -11.20 -9.03 10.66
CA LYS A 95 -11.87 -10.19 11.26
C LYS A 95 -12.05 -11.35 10.28
N SER A 96 -12.57 -11.10 9.07
CA SER A 96 -12.80 -12.17 8.08
C SER A 96 -11.50 -12.84 7.63
N VAL A 97 -10.41 -12.07 7.50
CA VAL A 97 -9.07 -12.57 7.18
C VAL A 97 -8.53 -13.42 8.33
N MET A 98 -8.60 -12.90 9.55
CA MET A 98 -7.99 -13.55 10.71
C MET A 98 -8.71 -14.83 11.12
N ASP A 99 -10.05 -14.87 11.02
CA ASP A 99 -10.88 -16.03 11.38
C ASP A 99 -10.87 -17.13 10.31
N SER A 100 -10.41 -16.84 9.08
CA SER A 100 -10.40 -17.81 7.99
C SER A 100 -9.40 -18.96 8.23
N PRO A 101 -9.79 -20.22 7.96
CA PRO A 101 -8.90 -21.37 8.05
C PRO A 101 -8.00 -21.55 6.81
N ALA A 102 -8.06 -20.63 5.83
CA ALA A 102 -7.26 -20.72 4.61
C ALA A 102 -5.74 -20.76 4.92
N GLU A 103 -5.01 -21.62 4.20
CA GLU A 103 -3.55 -21.78 4.39
C GLU A 103 -2.78 -20.48 4.12
N ARG A 104 -3.25 -19.70 3.13
CA ARG A 104 -2.68 -18.41 2.76
C ARG A 104 -3.78 -17.37 2.81
N LYS A 105 -3.49 -16.25 3.48
CA LYS A 105 -4.45 -15.18 3.65
C LYS A 105 -3.78 -13.82 3.54
N GLY A 106 -4.57 -12.82 3.23
CA GLY A 106 -4.09 -11.46 3.14
C GLY A 106 -5.21 -10.46 3.10
N TRP A 107 -4.84 -9.19 3.00
CA TRP A 107 -5.78 -8.13 2.75
C TRP A 107 -5.12 -7.06 1.88
N LYS A 108 -5.97 -6.24 1.29
CA LYS A 108 -5.56 -5.08 0.54
C LYS A 108 -6.63 -4.02 0.70
N ILE A 109 -6.17 -2.80 0.99
CA ILE A 109 -6.90 -1.55 0.81
C ILE A 109 -5.86 -0.42 0.84
N PRO A 110 -5.89 0.59 -0.05
CA PRO A 110 -4.83 1.60 -0.13
C PRO A 110 -4.56 2.33 1.20
N GLU A 111 -5.61 2.54 2.00
CA GLU A 111 -5.57 3.17 3.32
C GLU A 111 -4.70 2.41 4.33
N THR A 112 -4.39 1.13 4.11
CA THR A 112 -3.39 0.40 4.91
C THR A 112 -2.04 1.13 4.91
N THR A 113 -1.72 1.87 3.84
CA THR A 113 -0.50 2.70 3.75
C THR A 113 -0.49 3.82 4.78
N LEU A 114 -1.64 4.46 5.05
CA LEU A 114 -1.75 5.53 6.06
C LEU A 114 -1.62 4.99 7.50
N ALA A 115 -2.02 3.74 7.71
CA ALA A 115 -1.89 3.03 8.98
C ALA A 115 -0.57 2.24 9.12
N TYR A 116 0.27 2.22 8.07
CA TYR A 116 1.40 1.32 7.91
C TYR A 116 2.35 1.24 9.12
N PRO A 117 2.77 2.36 9.74
CA PRO A 117 3.72 2.30 10.86
C PRO A 117 3.24 1.46 12.04
N TRP A 118 1.95 1.53 12.37
CA TRP A 118 1.38 0.72 13.46
C TRP A 118 0.98 -0.67 12.99
N ILE A 119 0.56 -0.84 11.73
CA ILE A 119 0.34 -2.17 11.14
C ILE A 119 1.61 -3.02 11.18
N VAL A 120 2.79 -2.46 10.89
CA VAL A 120 4.08 -3.17 11.01
C VAL A 120 4.36 -3.62 12.43
N ARG A 121 4.02 -2.80 13.41
CA ARG A 121 4.24 -3.12 14.83
C ARG A 121 3.27 -4.18 15.35
N MET A 122 2.03 -4.19 14.87
CA MET A 122 1.04 -5.23 15.19
C MET A 122 1.33 -6.55 14.48
N PHE A 123 1.90 -6.52 13.27
CA PHE A 123 2.09 -7.69 12.41
C PHE A 123 3.53 -7.82 11.89
N PRO A 124 4.56 -7.89 12.75
CA PRO A 124 5.97 -7.73 12.34
C PRO A 124 6.50 -8.84 11.40
N ASP A 125 5.84 -10.01 11.39
CA ASP A 125 6.29 -11.19 10.66
C ASP A 125 5.53 -11.48 9.36
N ILE A 126 4.61 -10.61 8.93
CA ILE A 126 3.84 -10.86 7.70
C ILE A 126 4.61 -10.40 6.46
N HIS A 127 4.15 -10.80 5.27
CA HIS A 127 4.74 -10.34 4.01
C HIS A 127 4.11 -9.01 3.59
N TYR A 128 4.94 -7.98 3.50
CA TYR A 128 4.57 -6.66 3.00
C TYR A 128 4.99 -6.51 1.54
N VAL A 129 4.02 -6.33 0.65
CA VAL A 129 4.28 -5.96 -0.74
C VAL A 129 4.00 -4.47 -0.89
N PHE A 130 5.05 -3.67 -1.00
CA PHE A 130 4.93 -2.26 -1.35
C PHE A 130 4.84 -2.11 -2.87
N TRP A 131 3.64 -1.78 -3.32
CA TRP A 131 3.33 -1.61 -4.72
C TRP A 131 3.47 -0.14 -5.11
N ILE A 132 4.41 0.15 -6.01
CA ILE A 132 4.69 1.50 -6.47
C ILE A 132 4.42 1.63 -7.96
N ARG A 133 4.12 2.85 -8.38
CA ARG A 133 3.91 3.24 -9.77
C ARG A 133 4.45 4.64 -9.95
N ASN A 134 4.81 4.99 -11.18
CA ASN A 134 5.20 6.36 -11.54
C ASN A 134 4.18 7.37 -10.99
N PRO A 135 4.60 8.35 -10.17
CA PRO A 135 3.69 9.30 -9.52
C PRO A 135 2.87 10.11 -10.52
N ARG A 136 3.43 10.41 -11.70
CA ARG A 136 2.76 11.17 -12.77
C ARG A 136 1.49 10.47 -13.24
N ASP A 137 1.53 9.14 -13.33
CA ASP A 137 0.38 8.29 -13.68
C ASP A 137 -0.62 8.16 -12.52
N CYS A 138 -0.14 8.21 -11.27
CA CYS A 138 -0.97 8.04 -10.08
C CYS A 138 -1.94 9.22 -9.91
N ILE A 139 -1.49 10.43 -10.18
CA ILE A 139 -2.27 11.64 -9.88
C ILE A 139 -3.36 11.97 -10.93
N MET A 140 -3.50 11.15 -11.98
CA MET A 140 -4.52 11.33 -13.02
C MET A 140 -5.94 10.97 -12.56
N GLY A 141 -6.08 10.00 -11.66
CA GLY A 141 -7.38 9.48 -11.22
C GLY A 141 -7.76 9.91 -9.81
N LYS A 142 -9.08 9.99 -9.55
CA LYS A 142 -9.65 10.29 -8.24
C LYS A 142 -9.68 9.08 -7.31
N HIS A 143 -9.17 9.19 -6.10
CA HIS A 143 -9.19 8.19 -5.04
C HIS A 143 -9.63 8.79 -3.69
N LEU A 144 -10.05 7.95 -2.74
CA LEU A 144 -10.46 8.42 -1.41
C LEU A 144 -9.30 9.08 -0.64
N THR A 145 -8.11 8.48 -0.72
CA THR A 145 -6.87 8.98 -0.10
C THR A 145 -6.33 10.28 -0.71
N ASP A 146 -6.93 10.83 -1.77
CA ASP A 146 -6.42 12.04 -2.44
C ASP A 146 -6.42 13.25 -1.52
N ASP A 147 -7.40 13.34 -0.64
CA ASP A 147 -7.54 14.41 0.33
C ASP A 147 -7.20 13.91 1.72
N LEU A 148 -5.96 14.17 2.13
CA LEU A 148 -5.39 13.79 3.43
C LEU A 148 -6.18 14.36 4.62
N ALA A 149 -6.88 15.48 4.44
CA ALA A 149 -7.67 16.12 5.50
C ALA A 149 -8.84 15.24 5.96
N ARG A 150 -9.34 14.34 5.09
CA ARG A 150 -10.37 13.35 5.44
C ARG A 150 -9.92 12.35 6.50
N PHE A 151 -8.60 12.22 6.67
CA PHE A 151 -7.94 11.39 7.65
C PHE A 151 -7.30 12.20 8.79
N GLY A 152 -7.54 13.51 8.85
CA GLY A 152 -6.98 14.39 9.88
C GLY A 152 -5.49 14.71 9.71
N ILE A 153 -4.95 14.56 8.50
CA ILE A 153 -3.56 14.88 8.20
C ILE A 153 -3.49 16.29 7.62
N GLU A 154 -2.69 17.15 8.25
CA GLU A 154 -2.49 18.53 7.82
C GLU A 154 -1.53 18.63 6.63
N TYR A 155 -1.82 19.54 5.70
CA TYR A 155 -1.01 19.86 4.54
C TYR A 155 -1.42 21.24 3.98
N PRO A 156 -0.62 21.88 3.13
CA PRO A 156 -0.97 23.16 2.52
C PRO A 156 -2.27 23.04 1.71
N ALA A 157 -3.27 23.85 2.07
CA ALA A 157 -4.54 23.86 1.36
C ALA A 157 -4.34 24.22 -0.12
N THR A 158 -5.07 23.53 -1.00
CA THR A 158 -4.99 23.79 -2.43
C THR A 158 -6.30 23.43 -3.12
N GLU A 159 -6.70 24.28 -4.07
CA GLU A 159 -7.80 24.02 -5.00
C GLU A 159 -7.35 23.23 -6.24
N ASN A 160 -6.03 23.11 -6.47
CA ASN A 160 -5.49 22.34 -7.58
C ASN A 160 -5.55 20.84 -7.24
N GLU A 161 -6.42 20.10 -7.95
CA GLU A 161 -6.64 18.68 -7.70
C GLU A 161 -5.38 17.83 -7.96
N ARG A 162 -4.60 18.13 -9.00
CA ARG A 162 -3.35 17.41 -9.29
C ARG A 162 -2.31 17.63 -8.20
N LEU A 163 -2.19 18.86 -7.71
CA LEU A 163 -1.30 19.18 -6.60
C LEU A 163 -1.77 18.46 -5.32
N ARG A 164 -3.08 18.45 -5.02
CA ARG A 164 -3.63 17.73 -3.86
C ARG A 164 -3.29 16.24 -3.91
N ARG A 165 -3.51 15.60 -5.06
CA ARG A 165 -3.17 14.18 -5.30
C ARG A 165 -1.66 13.93 -5.20
N ALA A 166 -0.84 14.85 -5.68
CA ALA A 166 0.62 14.78 -5.61
C ALA A 166 1.13 14.90 -4.17
N ILE A 167 0.55 15.80 -3.37
CA ILE A 167 0.84 15.93 -1.94
C ILE A 167 0.46 14.64 -1.20
N SER A 168 -0.73 14.09 -1.47
CA SER A 168 -1.16 12.80 -0.92
C SER A 168 -0.21 11.66 -1.27
N TRP A 169 0.27 11.63 -2.51
CA TRP A 169 1.27 10.65 -2.94
C TRP A 169 2.58 10.80 -2.18
N LYS A 170 3.09 12.04 -2.06
CA LYS A 170 4.34 12.35 -1.34
C LYS A 170 4.23 11.91 0.12
N TYR A 171 3.16 12.30 0.82
CA TYR A 171 2.93 11.93 2.21
C TYR A 171 3.00 10.41 2.42
N GLN A 172 2.30 9.64 1.59
CA GLN A 172 2.26 8.18 1.71
C GLN A 172 3.61 7.54 1.37
N TYR A 173 4.33 8.08 0.38
CA TYR A 173 5.67 7.64 0.06
C TYR A 173 6.64 7.89 1.23
N ASP A 174 6.66 9.11 1.75
CA ASP A 174 7.53 9.50 2.86
C ASP A 174 7.23 8.70 4.13
N LEU A 175 5.94 8.45 4.43
CA LEU A 175 5.52 7.63 5.56
C LEU A 175 6.09 6.20 5.46
N VAL A 176 6.07 5.59 4.27
CA VAL A 176 6.66 4.27 4.04
C VAL A 176 8.18 4.32 4.17
N GLN A 177 8.84 5.35 3.63
CA GLN A 177 10.31 5.47 3.73
C GLN A 177 10.80 5.75 5.16
N ALA A 178 10.02 6.50 5.95
CA ALA A 178 10.35 6.80 7.35
C ALA A 178 10.12 5.61 8.29
N THR A 179 9.24 4.68 7.90
CA THR A 179 8.93 3.51 8.73
C THR A 179 10.03 2.46 8.66
N PRO A 180 10.53 1.95 9.79
CA PRO A 180 11.50 0.85 9.81
C PRO A 180 11.00 -0.35 8.99
N ARG A 181 11.81 -0.77 8.01
CA ARG A 181 11.42 -1.85 7.09
C ARG A 181 11.24 -3.16 7.87
N PRO A 182 10.07 -3.82 7.80
CA PRO A 182 9.87 -5.13 8.41
C PRO A 182 10.73 -6.18 7.72
N ARG A 183 10.96 -7.30 8.41
CA ARG A 183 11.83 -8.39 7.92
C ARG A 183 11.40 -8.93 6.55
N ARG A 184 10.10 -8.97 6.28
CA ARG A 184 9.53 -9.48 5.03
C ARG A 184 8.87 -8.34 4.27
N PHE A 185 9.68 -7.59 3.55
CA PHE A 185 9.27 -6.45 2.75
C PHE A 185 9.82 -6.58 1.32
N ILE A 186 8.97 -6.39 0.32
CA ILE A 186 9.39 -6.30 -1.08
C ILE A 186 8.75 -5.08 -1.75
N GLU A 187 9.53 -4.42 -2.59
CA GLU A 187 9.06 -3.35 -3.48
C GLU A 187 8.85 -3.92 -4.88
N ALA A 188 7.70 -3.60 -5.49
CA ALA A 188 7.37 -3.98 -6.85
C ALA A 188 6.76 -2.80 -7.61
N ARG A 189 7.30 -2.50 -8.79
CA ARG A 189 6.76 -1.49 -9.70
C ARG A 189 5.64 -2.09 -10.55
N LEU A 190 4.54 -1.37 -10.73
CA LEU A 190 3.49 -1.75 -11.67
C LEU A 190 4.07 -1.89 -13.09
N GLU A 191 4.96 -0.99 -13.46
CA GLU A 191 5.63 -0.95 -14.76
C GLU A 191 6.38 -2.25 -15.04
N ASP A 192 7.14 -2.75 -14.06
CA ASP A 192 7.85 -4.03 -14.19
C ASP A 192 6.88 -5.20 -14.28
N PHE A 193 5.82 -5.18 -13.46
CA PHE A 193 4.80 -6.22 -13.49
C PHE A 193 4.08 -6.30 -14.85
N VAL A 194 3.87 -5.17 -15.52
CA VAL A 194 3.17 -5.11 -16.80
C VAL A 194 4.11 -5.35 -17.99
N LEU A 195 5.33 -4.82 -17.95
CA LEU A 195 6.28 -4.84 -19.08
C LEU A 195 7.24 -6.04 -19.04
N ASP A 196 7.52 -6.60 -17.86
CA ASP A 196 8.37 -7.77 -17.63
C ASP A 196 7.75 -8.67 -16.54
N GLN A 197 6.55 -9.18 -16.84
CA GLN A 197 5.70 -9.87 -15.88
C GLN A 197 6.37 -11.12 -15.29
N GLU A 198 6.99 -11.96 -16.11
CA GLU A 198 7.61 -13.21 -15.64
C GLU A 198 8.77 -12.96 -14.67
N ARG A 199 9.64 -11.98 -14.97
CA ARG A 199 10.72 -11.62 -14.05
C ARG A 199 10.17 -11.08 -12.73
N THR A 200 9.12 -10.27 -12.79
CA THR A 200 8.48 -9.68 -11.61
C THR A 200 7.81 -10.75 -10.76
N LEU A 201 7.04 -11.65 -11.38
CA LEU A 201 6.39 -12.78 -10.71
C LEU A 201 7.41 -13.70 -10.06
N LYS A 202 8.50 -14.07 -10.74
CA LYS A 202 9.54 -14.90 -10.15
C LYS A 202 10.11 -14.31 -8.85
N ARG A 203 10.39 -13.01 -8.83
CA ARG A 203 10.86 -12.31 -7.61
C ARG A 203 9.82 -12.33 -6.50
N LEU A 204 8.54 -12.15 -6.84
CA LEU A 204 7.44 -12.22 -5.87
C LEU A 204 7.23 -13.65 -5.35
N GLU A 205 7.35 -14.67 -6.20
CA GLU A 205 7.26 -16.10 -5.83
C GLU A 205 8.40 -16.50 -4.87
N GLU A 206 9.63 -16.08 -5.16
CA GLU A 206 10.79 -16.28 -4.29
C GLU A 206 10.58 -15.62 -2.91
N PHE A 207 10.00 -14.42 -2.89
CA PHE A 207 9.70 -13.70 -1.66
C PHE A 207 8.55 -14.30 -0.85
N LEU A 208 7.47 -14.71 -1.51
CA LEU A 208 6.24 -15.21 -0.88
C LEU A 208 6.30 -16.72 -0.57
N GLY A 209 7.16 -17.47 -1.26
CA GLY A 209 7.36 -18.90 -1.05
C GLY A 209 6.31 -19.80 -1.71
N PHE A 210 5.60 -19.33 -2.73
CA PHE A 210 4.65 -20.14 -3.51
C PHE A 210 4.48 -19.61 -4.95
N PRO A 211 4.07 -20.46 -5.92
CA PRO A 211 3.81 -20.04 -7.29
C PRO A 211 2.63 -19.05 -7.39
N LEU A 212 2.76 -18.04 -8.25
CA LEU A 212 1.73 -17.04 -8.50
C LEU A 212 1.01 -17.29 -9.83
N ALA A 213 -0.28 -16.99 -9.88
CA ALA A 213 -1.05 -16.97 -11.12
C ALA A 213 -0.52 -15.89 -12.07
N ARG A 214 -0.70 -16.10 -13.38
CA ARG A 214 -0.43 -15.10 -14.42
C ARG A 214 -1.76 -14.48 -14.83
N ILE A 215 -1.97 -13.22 -14.45
CA ILE A 215 -3.15 -12.47 -14.90
C ILE A 215 -2.85 -11.73 -16.20
N ALA A 216 -3.89 -11.47 -17.00
CA ALA A 216 -3.76 -10.59 -18.16
C ALA A 216 -3.40 -9.16 -17.71
N VAL A 217 -2.35 -8.59 -18.31
CA VAL A 217 -1.91 -7.21 -18.06
C VAL A 217 -2.26 -6.31 -19.24
N LYS A 218 -2.32 -5.00 -18.96
CA LYS A 218 -2.69 -3.95 -19.94
C LYS A 218 -1.52 -2.99 -20.13
N PRO A 219 -0.66 -3.19 -21.15
CA PRO A 219 0.48 -2.30 -21.42
C PRO A 219 0.07 -0.83 -21.56
N GLU A 220 -1.12 -0.55 -22.10
CA GLU A 220 -1.69 0.80 -22.24
C GLU A 220 -1.96 1.50 -20.90
N ALA A 221 -1.95 0.76 -19.79
CA ALA A 221 -2.05 1.35 -18.47
C ALA A 221 -0.75 2.05 -18.04
N ILE A 222 0.39 1.82 -18.70
CA ILE A 222 1.69 2.36 -18.34
C ILE A 222 2.02 3.62 -19.15
N GLY A 223 2.44 4.69 -18.47
CA GLY A 223 2.91 5.90 -19.13
C GLY A 223 1.79 6.76 -19.71
N ARG A 224 0.58 6.68 -19.14
CA ARG A 224 -0.58 7.49 -19.55
C ARG A 224 -0.32 8.98 -19.38
N TYR A 225 0.55 9.35 -18.43
CA TYR A 225 1.01 10.73 -18.26
C TYR A 225 1.66 11.34 -19.52
N LYS A 226 2.14 10.52 -20.46
CA LYS A 226 2.79 11.02 -21.70
C LYS A 226 1.82 11.70 -22.66
N SER A 227 0.54 11.32 -22.59
CA SER A 227 -0.55 11.94 -23.35
C SER A 227 -1.44 12.81 -22.47
N ASP A 228 -1.03 13.09 -21.23
CA ASP A 228 -1.78 13.94 -20.30
C ASP A 228 -1.41 15.41 -20.56
N GLU A 229 -2.40 16.21 -20.93
CA GLU A 229 -2.24 17.65 -21.21
C GLU A 229 -2.23 18.49 -19.92
N GLU A 230 -2.59 17.91 -18.78
CA GLU A 230 -2.55 18.57 -17.48
C GLU A 230 -1.17 18.48 -16.81
N VAL A 231 -0.96 19.31 -15.77
CA VAL A 231 0.23 19.23 -14.91
C VAL A 231 0.29 17.85 -14.24
N ASN A 232 1.31 17.10 -14.62
CA ASN A 232 1.51 15.73 -14.13
C ASN A 232 2.87 15.55 -13.41
N TYR A 233 3.68 16.60 -13.29
CA TYR A 233 4.95 16.60 -12.57
C TYR A 233 5.01 17.74 -11.54
N PHE A 234 5.62 17.44 -10.41
CA PHE A 234 5.93 18.38 -9.34
C PHE A 234 7.32 18.05 -8.82
N ASP A 235 8.16 19.06 -8.56
CA ASP A 235 9.59 18.86 -8.24
C ASP A 235 9.83 17.94 -7.03
N PHE A 236 8.91 17.91 -6.07
CA PHE A 236 9.00 17.02 -4.92
C PHE A 236 8.84 15.51 -5.26
N PHE A 237 8.50 15.14 -6.49
CA PHE A 237 8.56 13.76 -6.96
C PHE A 237 9.97 13.32 -7.31
N GLU A 238 10.88 14.24 -7.63
CA GLU A 238 12.21 13.93 -8.16
C GLU A 238 12.98 12.88 -7.35
N PRO A 239 13.08 12.96 -6.00
CA PRO A 239 13.87 12.00 -5.24
C PRO A 239 13.37 10.56 -5.40
N ALA A 240 12.06 10.38 -5.33
CA ALA A 240 11.45 9.07 -5.51
C ALA A 240 11.51 8.61 -6.97
N MET A 241 11.34 9.53 -7.93
CA MET A 241 11.49 9.18 -9.34
C MET A 241 12.91 8.70 -9.66
N LYS A 242 13.95 9.34 -9.12
CA LYS A 242 15.34 8.85 -9.19
C LYS A 242 15.49 7.47 -8.56
N ALA A 243 14.97 7.29 -7.33
CA ALA A 243 15.09 6.04 -6.59
C ALA A 243 14.50 4.83 -7.33
N TYR A 244 13.42 5.05 -8.09
CA TYR A 244 12.75 4.00 -8.86
C TYR A 244 13.06 4.04 -10.36
N GLY A 245 14.05 4.84 -10.80
CA GLY A 245 14.48 4.89 -12.20
C GLY A 245 13.40 5.36 -13.18
N TYR A 246 12.53 6.28 -12.76
CA TYR A 246 11.58 6.95 -13.65
C TYR A 246 12.22 8.15 -14.34
N GLU A 247 11.80 8.40 -15.59
CA GLU A 247 12.20 9.57 -16.37
C GLU A 247 11.69 10.86 -15.71
N ILE A 248 12.61 11.81 -15.47
CA ILE A 248 12.32 13.14 -14.93
C ILE A 248 12.23 14.11 -16.12
N PRO A 249 11.20 15.00 -16.17
CA PRO A 249 11.08 16.03 -17.20
C PRO A 249 12.24 17.02 -17.29
#